data_AF-F9FN97-F1
#
_entry.id   AF-F9FN97-F1
#
_cell.length_a   1.000
_cell.length_b   1.000
_cell.length_c   1.000
_cell.angle_alpha   90.00
_cell.angle_beta   90.00
_cell.angle_gamma   90.00
#
_symmetry.space_group_name_H-M   'P 1'
#
loop_
_entity.id
_entity.type
_entity.pdbx_description
1 polymer ?
#
loop_
_entity_poly.entity_id
_entity_poly.type
_entity_poly.pdbx_seq_one_letter_code
_entity_poly.pdbx_strand_id
1 'polypeptide(L)'
;MVGPTCNSHSQETSAPGCNDALVSAQVMRWEMSRAPSELRFSQPLKRGQDGRRYLILLAACRNHDLFYMAIHQLCCLWSIDRSTVHRLLEPVGALDAIDSAFEGLQNILNNDDLTFAHICWFANFPWPSQSILDVFPKDAMIVSILEFLDHFSLSWPRLLQESEYQGQPVLASQLENNLLCPSAMLRYIFFTISCMRLDIGTGPIELALDDNFDTCQNEEFLGGMGEVRKDIATEYFNLYHR
;
A
#
# COMPACT_ATOMS: atom_id res chain seq x y z
N MET A 1 32.15 -42.31 -31.90
CA MET A 1 30.95 -42.47 -31.07
C MET A 1 31.28 -41.91 -29.70
N VAL A 2 30.84 -40.69 -29.42
CA VAL A 2 30.96 -40.04 -28.11
C VAL A 2 29.59 -40.16 -27.47
N GLY A 3 29.48 -40.94 -26.39
CA GLY A 3 28.26 -41.07 -25.59
C GLY A 3 28.20 -39.98 -24.52
N PRO A 4 27.01 -39.48 -24.15
CA PRO A 4 26.89 -38.28 -23.33
C PRO A 4 27.06 -38.59 -21.84
N THR A 5 27.84 -37.75 -21.16
CA THR A 5 27.93 -37.64 -19.70
C THR A 5 26.70 -36.89 -19.18
N CYS A 6 25.84 -37.57 -18.42
CA CYS A 6 24.77 -36.95 -17.65
C CYS A 6 25.38 -36.16 -16.47
N ASN A 7 25.33 -34.84 -16.53
CA ASN A 7 25.60 -33.95 -15.41
C ASN A 7 24.33 -33.86 -14.55
N SER A 8 24.37 -34.43 -13.35
CA SER A 8 23.37 -34.20 -12.31
C SER A 8 23.64 -32.85 -11.63
N HIS A 9 23.07 -31.77 -12.15
CA HIS A 9 22.87 -30.55 -11.37
C HIS A 9 21.50 -30.64 -10.69
N SER A 10 21.52 -31.00 -9.41
CA SER A 10 20.41 -30.75 -8.50
C SER A 10 20.29 -29.24 -8.31
N GLN A 11 19.33 -28.62 -9.00
CA GLN A 11 18.86 -27.29 -8.64
C GLN A 11 18.09 -27.42 -7.31
N GLU A 12 18.68 -26.91 -6.24
CA GLU A 12 17.92 -26.55 -5.04
C GLU A 12 16.97 -25.42 -5.40
N THR A 13 15.71 -25.78 -5.62
CA THR A 13 14.59 -24.85 -5.61
C THR A 13 14.42 -24.31 -4.19
N SER A 14 15.02 -23.16 -3.91
CA SER A 14 14.75 -22.39 -2.69
C SER A 14 13.29 -21.91 -2.72
N ALA A 15 12.49 -22.45 -1.80
CA ALA A 15 11.07 -22.14 -1.67
C ALA A 15 10.84 -20.64 -1.35
N PRO A 16 9.90 -19.96 -2.04
CA PRO A 16 9.65 -18.52 -1.86
C PRO A 16 8.97 -18.14 -0.52
N GLY A 17 8.63 -19.08 0.36
CA GLY A 17 7.80 -18.80 1.55
C GLY A 17 8.53 -18.50 2.87
N CYS A 18 9.85 -18.66 2.96
CA CYS A 18 10.56 -18.58 4.25
C CYS A 18 10.84 -17.14 4.70
N ASN A 19 11.12 -16.24 3.75
CA ASN A 19 11.46 -14.84 4.06
C ASN A 19 10.23 -14.03 4.46
N ASP A 20 9.08 -14.22 3.81
CA ASP A 20 7.87 -13.46 4.10
C ASP A 20 7.32 -13.76 5.50
N ALA A 21 7.42 -15.01 5.95
CA ALA A 21 7.05 -15.41 7.30
C ALA A 21 7.98 -14.81 8.37
N LEU A 22 9.28 -14.70 8.09
CA LEU A 22 10.26 -14.08 8.98
C LEU A 22 10.03 -12.57 9.09
N VAL A 23 9.80 -11.91 7.95
CA VAL A 23 9.48 -10.48 7.86
C VAL A 23 8.19 -10.19 8.61
N SER A 24 7.15 -11.00 8.39
CA SER A 24 5.88 -10.91 9.12
C SER A 24 6.04 -11.10 10.63
N ALA A 25 6.84 -12.06 11.07
CA ALA A 25 7.13 -12.29 12.48
C ALA A 25 7.94 -11.14 13.11
N GLN A 26 8.83 -10.51 12.34
CA GLN A 26 9.58 -9.32 12.77
C GLN A 26 8.66 -8.11 12.92
N VAL A 27 7.75 -7.86 11.97
CA VAL A 27 6.75 -6.78 12.04
C VAL A 27 5.86 -6.97 13.27
N MET A 28 5.32 -8.16 13.49
CA MET A 28 4.50 -8.50 14.66
C MET A 28 5.27 -8.37 15.98
N ARG A 29 6.55 -8.78 16.01
CA ARG A 29 7.41 -8.61 17.20
C ARG A 29 7.76 -7.13 17.45
N TRP A 30 7.83 -6.32 16.40
CA TRP A 30 8.12 -4.88 16.48
C TRP A 30 6.89 -4.09 16.93
N GLU A 31 5.69 -4.41 16.43
CA GLU A 31 4.39 -3.88 16.93
C GLU A 31 4.32 -3.97 18.46
N MET A 32 4.72 -5.11 19.02
CA MET A 32 4.64 -5.33 20.46
C MET A 32 5.71 -4.59 21.27
N SER A 33 6.84 -4.18 20.70
CA SER A 33 7.99 -3.67 21.48
C SER A 33 8.20 -2.15 21.38
N ARG A 34 7.79 -1.49 20.30
CA ARG A 34 8.10 -0.06 20.04
C ARG A 34 6.96 0.77 19.45
N ALA A 35 5.78 0.20 19.27
CA ALA A 35 4.61 0.99 18.98
C ALA A 35 4.45 2.09 20.05
N PRO A 36 4.13 3.35 19.66
CA PRO A 36 3.83 4.41 20.62
C PRO A 36 2.84 3.87 21.66
N SER A 37 2.91 4.37 22.90
CA SER A 37 1.96 3.97 23.95
C SER A 37 0.50 4.02 23.48
N GLU A 38 0.20 4.83 22.47
CA GLU A 38 -1.09 4.99 21.79
C GLU A 38 -1.58 3.74 21.05
N LEU A 39 -0.69 2.89 20.51
CA LEU A 39 -1.04 1.62 19.86
C LEU A 39 -1.28 0.48 20.87
N ARG A 40 -0.89 0.66 22.15
CA ARG A 40 -1.03 -0.33 23.21
C ARG A 40 -2.34 -0.26 24.00
N PHE A 41 -3.20 0.73 23.73
CA PHE A 41 -4.44 0.89 24.50
C PHE A 41 -5.67 0.79 23.61
N SER A 42 -6.54 -0.12 24.04
CA SER A 42 -7.96 -0.27 23.76
C SER A 42 -8.78 0.97 24.20
N GLN A 43 -8.40 2.16 23.75
CA GLN A 43 -9.20 3.38 23.78
C GLN A 43 -9.24 4.00 22.39
N PRO A 44 -10.32 4.70 22.02
CA PRO A 44 -10.61 4.92 20.61
C PRO A 44 -9.64 5.94 20.05
N LEU A 45 -8.64 5.47 19.27
CA LEU A 45 -7.90 6.23 18.25
C LEU A 45 -8.83 6.89 17.20
N LYS A 46 -10.15 6.95 17.42
CA LYS A 46 -11.21 7.17 16.44
C LYS A 46 -11.56 8.64 16.15
N ARG A 47 -10.75 9.64 16.53
CA ARG A 47 -11.16 11.05 16.30
C ARG A 47 -10.20 11.96 15.52
N GLY A 48 -9.00 11.49 15.17
CA GLY A 48 -8.04 12.25 14.35
C GLY A 48 -7.59 11.47 13.13
N GLN A 49 -7.03 12.17 12.14
CA GLN A 49 -6.48 11.56 10.94
C GLN A 49 -5.28 10.65 11.25
N ASP A 50 -4.43 11.04 12.20
CA ASP A 50 -3.33 10.21 12.70
C ASP A 50 -3.84 8.82 13.12
N GLY A 51 -4.93 8.77 13.90
CA GLY A 51 -5.52 7.54 14.38
C GLY A 51 -6.08 6.63 13.29
N ARG A 52 -6.60 7.21 12.19
CA ARG A 52 -7.05 6.43 11.03
C ARG A 52 -5.88 5.82 10.27
N ARG A 53 -4.78 6.56 10.08
CA ARG A 53 -3.55 6.00 9.50
C ARG A 53 -3.00 4.83 10.30
N TYR A 54 -3.02 4.92 11.63
CA TYR A 54 -2.64 3.78 12.49
C TYR A 54 -3.56 2.57 12.31
N LEU A 55 -4.88 2.76 12.16
CA LEU A 55 -5.82 1.66 11.96
C LEU A 55 -5.61 0.95 10.63
N ILE A 56 -5.39 1.70 9.55
CA ILE A 56 -5.10 1.15 8.22
C ILE A 56 -3.76 0.40 8.23
N LEU A 57 -2.73 0.99 8.82
CA LEU A 57 -1.42 0.36 8.93
C LEU A 57 -1.48 -0.93 9.78
N LEU A 58 -2.20 -0.92 10.90
CA LEU A 58 -2.43 -2.12 11.72
C LEU A 58 -3.18 -3.21 10.95
N ALA A 59 -4.14 -2.82 10.10
CA ALA A 59 -4.81 -3.75 9.21
C ALA A 59 -3.83 -4.35 8.18
N ALA A 60 -2.94 -3.54 7.62
CA ALA A 60 -1.91 -4.04 6.68
C ALA A 60 -0.99 -5.04 7.36
N CYS A 61 -0.57 -4.77 8.60
CA CYS A 61 0.24 -5.70 9.39
C CYS A 61 -0.49 -7.02 9.65
N ARG A 62 -1.76 -6.98 10.08
CA ARG A 62 -2.57 -8.18 10.36
C ARG A 62 -2.81 -9.04 9.12
N ASN A 63 -2.92 -8.40 7.95
CA ASN A 63 -3.16 -9.09 6.69
C ASN A 63 -1.86 -9.36 5.90
N HIS A 64 -0.70 -9.11 6.49
CA HIS A 64 0.60 -9.31 5.83
C HIS A 64 0.74 -8.58 4.49
N ASP A 65 0.10 -7.41 4.34
CA ASP A 65 0.20 -6.57 3.14
C ASP A 65 1.53 -5.79 3.16
N LEU A 66 2.62 -6.51 2.90
CA LEU A 66 3.98 -5.97 2.89
C LEU A 66 4.14 -4.84 1.85
N PHE A 67 3.40 -4.93 0.74
CA PHE A 67 3.45 -3.94 -0.32
C PHE A 67 2.85 -2.61 0.13
N TYR A 68 1.66 -2.62 0.75
CA TYR A 68 1.08 -1.41 1.33
C TYR A 68 2.04 -0.77 2.34
N MET A 69 2.60 -1.58 3.25
CA MET A 69 3.52 -1.06 4.27
C MET A 69 4.76 -0.42 3.65
N ALA A 70 5.33 -1.03 2.61
CA ALA A 70 6.48 -0.49 1.88
C ALA A 70 6.15 0.87 1.24
N ILE A 71 5.06 0.94 0.48
CA ILE A 71 4.63 2.17 -0.21
C ILE A 71 4.31 3.27 0.82
N HIS A 72 3.58 2.93 1.88
CA HIS A 72 3.24 3.85 2.96
C HIS A 72 4.51 4.41 3.61
N GLN A 73 5.45 3.54 4.01
CA GLN A 73 6.72 3.95 4.60
C GLN A 73 7.52 4.86 3.66
N LEU A 74 7.63 4.50 2.38
CA LEU A 74 8.32 5.30 1.36
C LEU A 74 7.65 6.66 1.15
N CYS A 75 6.31 6.74 1.16
CA CYS A 75 5.58 8.02 1.06
C CYS A 75 5.84 8.92 2.28
N CYS A 76 5.87 8.35 3.49
CA CYS A 76 6.23 9.12 4.68
C CYS A 76 7.69 9.58 4.64
N LEU A 77 8.61 8.72 4.19
CA LEU A 77 10.02 9.06 4.00
C LEU A 77 10.21 10.15 2.94
N TRP A 78 9.48 10.07 1.83
CA TRP A 78 9.46 11.09 0.78
C TRP A 78 9.07 12.47 1.32
N SER A 79 8.12 12.49 2.24
CA SER A 79 7.61 13.72 2.86
C SER A 79 8.66 14.43 3.73
N ILE A 80 9.66 13.70 4.23
CA ILE A 80 10.72 14.24 5.12
C ILE A 80 12.10 14.35 4.44
N ASP A 81 12.43 13.45 3.52
CA ASP A 81 13.74 13.34 2.89
C ASP A 81 13.65 12.61 1.53
N ARG A 82 13.28 13.37 0.49
CA ARG A 82 13.23 12.89 -0.89
C ARG A 82 14.56 12.31 -1.37
N SER A 83 15.69 12.91 -0.95
CA SER A 83 17.01 12.45 -1.35
C SER A 83 17.33 11.04 -0.87
N THR A 84 16.82 10.62 0.30
CA THR A 84 16.94 9.22 0.73
C THR A 84 16.14 8.28 -0.16
N VAL A 85 14.91 8.63 -0.53
CA VAL A 85 14.10 7.80 -1.44
C VAL A 85 14.73 7.70 -2.82
N HIS A 86 15.25 8.82 -3.36
CA HIS A 86 16.00 8.79 -4.62
C HIS A 86 17.20 7.85 -4.53
N ARG A 87 18.04 7.92 -3.49
CA ARG A 87 19.18 6.98 -3.35
C ARG A 87 18.75 5.51 -3.28
N LEU A 88 17.59 5.24 -2.69
CA LEU A 88 17.05 3.89 -2.57
C LEU A 88 16.55 3.36 -3.94
N LEU A 89 15.92 4.21 -4.76
CA LEU A 89 15.23 3.80 -5.99
C LEU A 89 15.96 4.15 -7.30
N GLU A 90 16.86 5.13 -7.30
CA GLU A 90 17.67 5.58 -8.45
C GLU A 90 18.43 4.46 -9.17
N PRO A 91 19.00 3.45 -8.47
CA PRO A 91 19.70 2.38 -9.18
C PRO A 91 18.81 1.57 -10.14
N VAL A 92 17.49 1.73 -10.06
CA VAL A 92 16.51 0.87 -10.72
C VAL A 92 15.40 1.65 -11.44
N GLY A 93 15.15 2.93 -11.11
CA GLY A 93 14.06 3.73 -11.70
C GLY A 93 14.45 5.15 -12.11
N ALA A 94 13.67 5.74 -13.02
CA ALA A 94 13.87 7.13 -13.46
C ALA A 94 13.34 8.13 -12.40
N LEU A 95 14.17 9.11 -12.03
CA LEU A 95 13.85 10.07 -10.96
C LEU A 95 12.55 10.85 -11.20
N ASP A 96 12.30 11.31 -12.43
CA ASP A 96 11.10 12.08 -12.77
C ASP A 96 9.81 11.25 -12.57
N ALA A 97 9.85 9.95 -12.89
CA ALA A 97 8.72 9.04 -12.69
C ALA A 97 8.48 8.79 -11.19
N ILE A 98 9.56 8.65 -10.41
CA ILE A 98 9.50 8.52 -8.95
C ILE A 98 8.89 9.78 -8.33
N ASP A 99 9.36 10.97 -8.72
CA ASP A 99 8.84 12.25 -8.22
C ASP A 99 7.33 12.37 -8.50
N SER A 100 6.92 12.17 -9.76
CA SER A 100 5.53 12.25 -10.19
C SER A 100 4.63 11.25 -9.44
N ALA A 101 5.09 10.01 -9.27
CA ALA A 101 4.34 8.99 -8.56
C ALA A 101 4.16 9.34 -7.07
N PHE A 102 5.21 9.75 -6.38
CA PHE A 102 5.12 10.11 -4.96
C PHE A 102 4.32 11.40 -4.73
N GLU A 103 4.37 12.37 -5.63
CA GLU A 103 3.49 13.55 -5.56
C GLU A 103 2.01 13.14 -5.69
N GLY A 104 1.67 12.25 -6.62
CA GLY A 104 0.31 11.71 -6.73
C GLY A 104 -0.12 10.90 -5.50
N LEU A 105 0.77 10.04 -4.98
CA LEU A 105 0.51 9.23 -3.80
C LEU A 105 0.40 10.07 -2.52
N GLN A 106 1.14 11.16 -2.38
CA GLN A 106 1.02 12.08 -1.23
C GLN A 106 -0.37 12.74 -1.18
N ASN A 107 -0.93 13.11 -2.33
CA ASN A 107 -2.28 13.68 -2.39
C ASN A 107 -3.35 12.66 -1.97
N ILE A 108 -3.09 11.38 -2.24
CA ILE A 108 -3.96 10.27 -1.86
C ILE A 108 -3.79 9.98 -0.36
N LEU A 109 -2.58 9.61 0.05
CA LEU A 109 -2.27 9.27 1.44
C LEU A 109 -2.25 10.50 2.38
N ASN A 110 -2.54 11.70 1.87
CA ASN A 110 -2.66 12.97 2.59
C ASN A 110 -1.76 13.05 3.83
N ASN A 111 -0.45 13.03 3.59
CA ASN A 111 0.53 13.09 4.67
C ASN A 111 0.61 14.49 5.31
N ASP A 112 0.09 15.54 4.64
CA ASP A 112 0.20 16.93 5.08
C ASP A 112 -0.57 17.23 6.37
N ASP A 113 -1.63 16.46 6.65
CA ASP A 113 -2.44 16.59 7.86
C ASP A 113 -1.86 15.79 9.05
N LEU A 114 -0.79 15.01 8.85
CA LEU A 114 -0.12 14.28 9.92
C LEU A 114 0.86 15.17 10.68
N THR A 115 0.97 14.99 12.00
CA THR A 115 2.02 15.69 12.73
C THR A 115 3.41 15.18 12.34
N PHE A 116 4.41 16.07 12.35
CA PHE A 116 5.79 15.70 12.01
C PHE A 116 6.31 14.48 12.81
N ALA A 117 5.91 14.36 14.08
CA ALA A 117 6.28 13.23 14.92
C ALA A 117 5.74 11.89 14.38
N HIS A 118 4.48 11.87 13.91
CA HIS A 118 3.88 10.67 13.33
C HIS A 118 4.50 10.36 11.96
N ILE A 119 4.73 11.35 11.10
CA ILE A 119 5.39 11.13 9.80
C ILE A 119 6.79 10.54 10.00
N CYS A 120 7.59 11.07 10.93
CA CYS A 120 8.91 10.51 11.25
C CYS A 120 8.83 9.08 11.77
N TRP A 121 7.81 8.76 12.58
CA TRP A 121 7.59 7.40 13.05
C TRP A 121 7.25 6.46 11.90
N PHE A 122 6.28 6.84 11.05
CA PHE A 122 5.86 6.06 9.89
C PHE A 122 6.99 5.85 8.86
N ALA A 123 7.85 6.85 8.64
CA ALA A 123 9.01 6.72 7.76
C ALA A 123 10.05 5.70 8.25
N ASN A 124 10.01 5.33 9.53
CA ASN A 124 10.90 4.34 10.16
C ASN A 124 10.15 3.08 10.63
N PHE A 125 8.88 2.92 10.21
CA PHE A 125 8.07 1.75 10.46
C PHE A 125 7.75 1.02 9.14
N PRO A 126 7.80 -0.32 9.12
CA PRO A 126 8.24 -1.20 10.19
C PRO A 126 9.77 -1.40 10.24
N TRP A 127 10.49 -0.90 9.24
CA TRP A 127 11.94 -1.00 9.15
C TRP A 127 12.62 0.38 9.26
N PRO A 128 13.88 0.46 9.70
CA PRO A 128 14.64 1.70 9.58
C PRO A 128 14.69 2.17 8.12
N SER A 129 14.52 3.48 7.89
CA SER A 129 14.43 4.03 6.53
C SER A 129 15.64 3.74 5.65
N GLN A 130 16.83 3.62 6.25
CA GLN A 130 18.07 3.32 5.53
C GLN A 130 18.16 1.87 5.04
N SER A 131 17.34 0.97 5.58
CA SER A 131 17.40 -0.48 5.32
C SER A 131 16.08 -1.04 4.80
N ILE A 132 15.15 -0.20 4.35
CA ILE A 132 13.83 -0.65 3.91
C ILE A 132 13.93 -1.68 2.78
N LEU A 133 14.78 -1.40 1.79
CA LEU A 133 15.03 -2.30 0.65
C LEU A 133 15.87 -3.52 1.00
N ASP A 134 16.54 -3.51 2.16
CA ASP A 134 17.36 -4.64 2.59
C ASP A 134 16.55 -5.80 3.18
N VAL A 135 15.34 -5.52 3.67
CA VAL A 135 14.51 -6.48 4.39
C VAL A 135 13.51 -7.19 3.48
N PHE A 136 13.16 -6.59 2.35
CA PHE A 136 12.31 -7.25 1.37
C PHE A 136 13.08 -8.32 0.59
N PRO A 137 12.38 -9.31 -0.01
CA PRO A 137 12.98 -10.19 -1.01
C PRO A 137 13.53 -9.31 -2.14
N LYS A 138 14.84 -9.04 -2.09
CA LYS A 138 15.44 -7.79 -2.59
C LYS A 138 15.07 -7.45 -4.02
N ASP A 139 14.90 -8.42 -4.89
CA ASP A 139 14.70 -8.12 -6.30
C ASP A 139 13.21 -8.05 -6.67
N ALA A 140 12.39 -8.98 -6.18
CA ALA A 140 11.00 -9.09 -6.62
C ALA A 140 10.13 -7.92 -6.14
N MET A 141 10.22 -7.54 -4.86
CA MET A 141 9.36 -6.48 -4.33
C MET A 141 9.77 -5.10 -4.84
N ILE A 142 11.08 -4.85 -5.02
CA ILE A 142 11.57 -3.57 -5.55
C ILE A 142 11.10 -3.39 -6.99
N VAL A 143 11.21 -4.44 -7.81
CA VAL A 143 10.67 -4.42 -9.18
C VAL A 143 9.18 -4.14 -9.16
N SER A 144 8.39 -4.83 -8.33
CA SER A 144 6.94 -4.57 -8.23
C SER A 144 6.62 -3.15 -7.77
N ILE A 145 7.38 -2.57 -6.84
CA ILE A 145 7.20 -1.19 -6.39
C ILE A 145 7.45 -0.23 -7.56
N LEU A 146 8.52 -0.44 -8.33
CA LEU A 146 8.89 0.45 -9.43
C LEU A 146 7.92 0.35 -10.60
N GLU A 147 7.51 -0.88 -10.97
CA GLU A 147 6.47 -1.11 -11.97
C GLU A 147 5.17 -0.41 -11.55
N PHE A 148 4.78 -0.55 -10.29
CA PHE A 148 3.63 0.15 -9.73
C PHE A 148 3.78 1.67 -9.80
N LEU A 149 4.91 2.25 -9.39
CA LEU A 149 5.11 3.71 -9.40
C LEU A 149 5.06 4.27 -10.83
N ASP A 150 5.72 3.61 -11.78
CA ASP A 150 5.69 4.00 -13.19
C ASP A 150 4.26 3.97 -13.74
N HIS A 151 3.58 2.84 -13.58
CA HIS A 151 2.21 2.65 -14.04
C HIS A 151 1.21 3.58 -13.33
N PHE A 152 1.40 3.84 -12.03
CA PHE A 152 0.60 4.77 -11.26
C PHE A 152 0.70 6.19 -11.83
N SER A 153 1.93 6.68 -12.05
CA SER A 153 2.16 8.04 -12.56
C SER A 153 1.52 8.27 -13.93
N LEU A 154 1.47 7.23 -14.78
CA LEU A 154 0.94 7.30 -16.14
C LEU A 154 -0.57 7.02 -16.21
N SER A 155 -1.05 6.03 -15.48
CA SER A 155 -2.38 5.44 -15.69
C SER A 155 -3.42 5.93 -14.69
N TRP A 156 -3.03 6.30 -13.47
CA TRP A 156 -4.01 6.69 -12.45
C TRP A 156 -4.84 7.94 -12.82
N PRO A 157 -4.26 9.04 -13.32
CA PRO A 157 -5.04 10.20 -13.73
C PRO A 157 -6.05 9.87 -14.85
N ARG A 158 -5.64 9.00 -15.79
CA ARG A 158 -6.47 8.55 -16.90
C ARG A 158 -7.62 7.67 -16.42
N LEU A 159 -7.35 6.71 -15.54
CA LEU A 159 -8.39 5.84 -14.97
C LEU A 159 -9.44 6.64 -14.20
N LEU A 160 -9.02 7.64 -13.42
CA LEU A 160 -9.95 8.54 -12.75
C LEU A 160 -10.81 9.34 -13.73
N GLN A 161 -10.21 9.88 -14.79
CA GLN A 161 -10.96 10.60 -15.82
C GLN A 161 -11.96 9.70 -16.56
N GLU A 162 -11.56 8.48 -16.91
CA GLU A 162 -12.44 7.49 -17.55
C GLU A 162 -13.58 7.08 -16.62
N SER A 163 -13.30 6.91 -15.33
CA SER A 163 -14.29 6.65 -14.28
C SER A 163 -15.33 7.75 -14.18
N GLU A 164 -14.90 9.02 -14.13
CA GLU A 164 -15.78 10.20 -14.15
C GLU A 164 -16.66 10.26 -15.41
N TYR A 165 -16.05 10.03 -16.58
CA TYR A 165 -16.77 10.05 -17.85
C TYR A 165 -17.82 8.94 -17.96
N GLN A 166 -17.50 7.75 -17.44
CA GLN A 166 -18.40 6.59 -17.48
C GLN A 166 -19.42 6.59 -16.34
N GLY A 167 -19.25 7.43 -15.32
CA GLY A 167 -20.08 7.45 -14.12
C GLY A 167 -19.95 6.17 -13.30
N GLN A 168 -18.79 5.49 -13.35
CA GLN A 168 -18.56 4.22 -12.66
C GLN A 168 -17.20 4.21 -11.96
N PRO A 169 -17.08 3.72 -10.71
CA PRO A 169 -15.81 3.62 -10.00
C PRO A 169 -14.77 2.75 -10.73
N VAL A 170 -13.50 3.00 -10.46
CA VAL A 170 -12.39 2.19 -11.00
C VAL A 170 -12.37 0.82 -10.31
N LEU A 171 -12.56 -0.25 -11.07
CA LEU A 171 -12.67 -1.61 -10.54
C LEU A 171 -11.33 -2.15 -10.03
N ALA A 172 -11.38 -3.09 -9.07
CA ALA A 172 -10.20 -3.76 -8.53
C ALA A 172 -9.32 -4.40 -9.64
N SER A 173 -9.95 -5.05 -10.62
CA SER A 173 -9.25 -5.66 -11.76
C SER A 173 -8.59 -4.61 -12.66
N GLN A 174 -9.16 -3.42 -12.80
CA GLN A 174 -8.53 -2.33 -13.54
C GLN A 174 -7.30 -1.81 -12.78
N LEU A 175 -7.39 -1.68 -11.46
CA LEU A 175 -6.25 -1.26 -10.62
C LEU A 175 -5.13 -2.29 -10.66
N GLU A 176 -5.45 -3.58 -10.60
CA GLU A 176 -4.48 -4.66 -10.70
C GLU A 176 -3.81 -4.67 -12.08
N ASN A 177 -4.57 -4.61 -13.17
CA ASN A 177 -4.01 -4.74 -14.53
C ASN A 177 -3.34 -3.47 -15.05
N ASN A 178 -3.83 -2.28 -14.68
CA ASN A 178 -3.31 -1.02 -15.21
C ASN A 178 -2.27 -0.38 -14.28
N LEU A 179 -2.42 -0.54 -12.96
CA LEU A 179 -1.46 0.00 -11.99
C LEU A 179 -0.44 -1.04 -11.53
N LEU A 180 -0.63 -2.33 -11.85
CA LEU A 180 0.21 -3.42 -11.34
C LEU A 180 0.30 -3.39 -9.80
N CYS A 181 -0.80 -3.03 -9.13
CA CYS A 181 -0.84 -2.87 -7.67
C CYS A 181 -1.21 -4.20 -6.99
N PRO A 182 -0.27 -4.90 -6.34
CA PRO A 182 -0.56 -6.17 -5.67
C PRO A 182 -1.28 -5.99 -4.33
N SER A 183 -1.19 -4.81 -3.71
CA SER A 183 -1.86 -4.53 -2.43
C SER A 183 -3.37 -4.40 -2.61
N ALA A 184 -4.14 -5.29 -1.99
CA ALA A 184 -5.59 -5.14 -1.89
C ALA A 184 -5.99 -3.86 -1.14
N MET A 185 -5.19 -3.43 -0.17
CA MET A 185 -5.46 -2.22 0.61
C MET A 185 -5.32 -0.95 -0.21
N LEU A 186 -4.24 -0.80 -0.97
CA LEU A 186 -4.07 0.33 -1.91
C LEU A 186 -5.16 0.30 -2.98
N ARG A 187 -5.49 -0.88 -3.52
CA ARG A 187 -6.58 -1.01 -4.50
C ARG A 187 -7.90 -0.52 -3.92
N TYR A 188 -8.23 -0.89 -2.68
CA TYR A 188 -9.45 -0.42 -2.02
C TYR A 188 -9.45 1.10 -1.76
N ILE A 189 -8.30 1.67 -1.39
CA ILE A 189 -8.13 3.12 -1.25
C ILE A 189 -8.40 3.83 -2.58
N PHE A 190 -7.81 3.36 -3.68
CA PHE A 190 -8.03 3.95 -5.01
C PHE A 190 -9.48 3.83 -5.46
N PHE A 191 -10.11 2.66 -5.25
CA PHE A 191 -11.53 2.47 -5.51
C PHE A 191 -12.38 3.49 -4.73
N THR A 192 -12.12 3.64 -3.43
CA THR A 192 -12.81 4.59 -2.55
C THR A 192 -12.70 6.02 -3.08
N ILE A 193 -11.52 6.44 -3.51
CA ILE A 193 -11.30 7.77 -4.11
C ILE A 193 -12.09 7.94 -5.40
N SER A 194 -12.12 6.92 -6.27
CA SER A 194 -12.90 6.99 -7.50
C SER A 194 -14.40 7.11 -7.23
N CYS A 195 -14.93 6.43 -6.20
CA CYS A 195 -16.31 6.59 -5.76
C CYS A 195 -16.60 8.02 -5.28
N MET A 196 -15.69 8.60 -4.50
CA MET A 196 -15.87 9.97 -3.98
C MET A 196 -15.88 11.02 -5.08
N ARG A 197 -15.04 10.86 -6.11
CA ARG A 197 -15.05 11.74 -7.29
C ARG A 197 -16.38 11.73 -8.05
N LEU A 198 -17.12 10.64 -7.96
CA LEU A 198 -18.42 10.48 -8.58
C LEU A 198 -19.59 10.97 -7.70
N ASP A 199 -19.29 11.61 -6.56
CA ASP A 199 -20.26 11.91 -5.50
C ASP A 199 -21.05 10.67 -5.05
N ILE A 200 -20.46 9.47 -5.20
CA ILE A 200 -20.99 8.23 -4.66
C ILE A 200 -20.62 8.22 -3.16
N GLY A 201 -21.29 9.09 -2.41
CA GLY A 201 -21.10 9.33 -0.98
C GLY A 201 -22.07 8.53 -0.12
N THR A 202 -21.56 7.47 0.51
CA THR A 202 -21.82 7.05 1.90
C THR A 202 -23.18 7.44 2.54
N GLY A 203 -24.28 6.94 1.96
CA GLY A 203 -25.50 6.62 2.72
C GLY A 203 -25.40 5.21 3.34
N PRO A 204 -26.51 4.52 3.68
CA PRO A 204 -26.52 3.10 4.09
C PRO A 204 -25.96 2.10 3.05
N ILE A 205 -25.28 2.62 2.02
CA ILE A 205 -24.64 2.00 0.86
C ILE A 205 -23.20 1.57 1.23
N GLU A 206 -22.91 1.34 2.52
CA GLU A 206 -21.70 0.60 2.94
C GLU A 206 -21.72 -0.84 2.37
N LEU A 207 -22.90 -1.39 2.11
CA LEU A 207 -23.06 -2.73 1.54
C LEU A 207 -22.82 -2.79 0.01
N ALA A 208 -23.08 -1.70 -0.74
CA ALA A 208 -22.97 -1.74 -2.21
C ALA A 208 -21.57 -1.38 -2.74
N LEU A 209 -20.77 -0.65 -1.96
CA LEU A 209 -19.35 -0.43 -2.27
C LEU A 209 -18.56 -1.75 -2.16
N ASP A 210 -18.90 -2.54 -1.15
CA ASP A 210 -18.27 -3.83 -0.87
C ASP A 210 -18.68 -4.89 -1.91
N ASP A 211 -19.98 -5.01 -2.25
CA ASP A 211 -20.44 -5.95 -3.28
C ASP A 211 -19.80 -5.68 -4.66
N ASN A 212 -19.60 -4.41 -5.04
CA ASN A 212 -18.99 -4.06 -6.33
C ASN A 212 -17.48 -4.31 -6.38
N PHE A 213 -16.77 -4.19 -5.24
CA PHE A 213 -15.35 -4.49 -5.17
C PHE A 213 -15.11 -6.02 -5.08
N ASP A 214 -15.93 -6.72 -4.29
CA ASP A 214 -15.77 -8.14 -3.96
C ASP A 214 -16.18 -9.09 -5.10
N THR A 215 -17.14 -8.71 -5.95
CA THR A 215 -17.55 -9.54 -7.11
C THR A 215 -16.40 -9.77 -8.11
N CYS A 216 -15.35 -8.94 -8.07
CA CYS A 216 -14.20 -9.08 -8.97
C CYS A 216 -13.02 -9.90 -8.42
N GLN A 217 -12.94 -10.19 -7.12
CA GLN A 217 -11.68 -10.62 -6.50
C GLN A 217 -11.66 -12.04 -5.91
N ASN A 218 -12.78 -12.74 -5.65
CA ASN A 218 -12.75 -14.05 -4.94
C ASN A 218 -11.84 -14.01 -3.68
N GLU A 219 -11.67 -12.85 -3.04
CA GLU A 219 -10.66 -12.66 -2.01
C GLU A 219 -11.25 -12.97 -0.64
N GLU A 220 -10.89 -14.13 -0.07
CA GLU A 220 -11.03 -14.46 1.35
C GLU A 220 -10.37 -13.40 2.27
N PHE A 221 -9.45 -12.61 1.72
CA PHE A 221 -8.70 -11.50 2.34
C PHE A 221 -9.60 -10.39 2.91
N LEU A 222 -10.79 -10.20 2.35
CA LEU A 222 -11.64 -9.04 2.60
C LEU A 222 -12.70 -9.27 3.68
N GLY A 223 -13.01 -10.53 4.01
CA GLY A 223 -14.00 -10.89 5.03
C GLY A 223 -13.67 -10.41 6.45
N GLY A 224 -12.41 -10.04 6.73
CA GLY A 224 -11.95 -9.51 8.01
C GLY A 224 -11.76 -7.98 8.06
N MET A 225 -11.92 -7.26 6.95
CA MET A 225 -11.60 -5.83 6.83
C MET A 225 -12.81 -4.88 6.98
N GLY A 226 -13.99 -5.38 7.34
CA GLY A 226 -15.22 -4.56 7.39
C GLY A 226 -15.09 -3.27 8.23
N GLU A 227 -14.40 -3.30 9.37
CA GLU A 227 -14.14 -2.07 10.16
C GLU A 227 -13.11 -1.15 9.49
N VAL A 228 -12.06 -1.72 8.90
CA VAL A 228 -10.97 -1.00 8.22
C VAL A 228 -11.49 -0.29 6.97
N ARG A 229 -12.37 -0.94 6.23
CA ARG A 229 -13.07 -0.37 5.06
C ARG A 229 -13.84 0.89 5.42
N LYS A 230 -14.58 0.84 6.53
CA LYS A 230 -15.30 2.02 7.06
C LYS A 230 -14.35 3.12 7.46
N ASP A 231 -13.23 2.79 8.10
CA ASP A 231 -12.22 3.77 8.50
C ASP A 231 -11.55 4.43 7.27
N ILE A 232 -11.24 3.66 6.23
CA ILE A 232 -10.77 4.16 4.93
C ILE A 232 -11.83 5.08 4.31
N ALA A 233 -13.07 4.61 4.11
CA ALA A 233 -14.13 5.43 3.53
C ALA A 233 -14.32 6.75 4.31
N THR A 234 -14.29 6.71 5.64
CA THR A 234 -14.41 7.89 6.50
C THR A 234 -13.20 8.83 6.39
N GLU A 235 -11.99 8.28 6.25
CA GLU A 235 -10.76 9.05 6.04
C GLU A 235 -10.84 9.89 4.78
N TYR A 236 -11.14 9.25 3.66
CA TYR A 236 -11.09 9.90 2.36
C TYR A 236 -12.32 10.77 2.09
N PHE A 237 -13.48 10.48 2.71
CA PHE A 237 -14.68 11.33 2.59
C PHE A 237 -14.39 12.76 3.07
N ASN A 238 -13.66 12.88 4.18
CA ASN A 238 -13.29 14.17 4.73
C ASN A 238 -12.26 14.93 3.89
N LEU A 239 -11.57 14.29 2.95
CA LEU A 239 -10.61 14.95 2.05
C LEU A 239 -11.28 15.69 0.91
N TYR A 240 -12.39 15.14 0.39
CA TYR A 240 -13.08 15.67 -0.79
C TYR A 240 -14.21 16.66 -0.45
N HIS A 241 -14.59 16.77 0.83
CA HIS A 241 -15.63 17.70 1.28
C HIS A 241 -15.11 18.83 2.21
N ARG A 242 -13.80 19.10 2.21
CA ARG A 242 -13.20 20.32 2.79
C ARG A 242 -13.15 21.44 1.75
#